data_AF-A0A958EN45-F1
#
_entry.id   AF-A0A958EN45-F1
#
_cell.length_a   1.000
_cell.length_b   1.000
_cell.length_c   1.000
_cell.angle_alpha   90.00
_cell.angle_beta   90.00
_cell.angle_gamma   90.00
#
_symmetry.space_group_name_H-M   'P 1'
#
loop_
_entity.id
_entity.type
_entity.pdbx_description
1 polymer ?
#
loop_
_entity_poly.entity_id
_entity_poly.type
_entity_poly.pdbx_seq_one_letter_code
_entity_poly.pdbx_strand_id
1 'polypeptide(L)'
;GIHFDPIIYQENFISDYTDLIANLCEHLKMDQLNYISLGVVRFSKDVYSDIQRNYPESQLLIQEFVNSVDGKIKYKRPHRLWMLEQIKRLCMTAGVAEKKIYFCMEND
;
A
#
# COMPACT_ATOMS: atom_id res chain seq x y z
N GLY A 1 1.79 12.05 -11.31
CA GLY A 1 2.15 11.46 -10.01
C GLY A 1 1.93 9.98 -10.09
N ILE A 2 2.32 9.23 -9.06
CA ILE A 2 2.08 7.78 -8.97
C ILE A 2 1.19 7.53 -7.75
N HIS A 3 0.27 6.58 -7.87
CA HIS A 3 -0.61 6.15 -6.79
C HIS A 3 -0.40 4.65 -6.54
N PHE A 4 0.21 4.30 -5.42
CA PHE A 4 0.27 2.93 -4.94
C PHE A 4 -0.92 2.70 -4.01
N ASP A 5 -2.04 2.28 -4.58
CA ASP A 5 -3.26 1.96 -3.85
C ASP A 5 -4.07 0.93 -4.66
N PRO A 6 -4.22 -0.30 -4.18
CA PRO A 6 -3.80 -0.77 -2.86
C PRO A 6 -2.32 -1.20 -2.80
N ILE A 7 -1.66 -0.91 -1.68
CA ILE A 7 -0.48 -1.63 -1.20
C ILE A 7 -0.97 -2.86 -0.43
N ILE A 8 -0.45 -4.02 -0.80
CA ILE A 8 -0.88 -5.34 -0.31
C ILE A 8 0.32 -6.06 0.30
N TYR A 9 0.15 -6.62 1.49
CA TYR A 9 1.19 -7.43 2.12
C TYR A 9 1.22 -8.85 1.53
N GLN A 10 2.43 -9.35 1.28
CA GLN A 10 2.70 -10.73 0.92
C GLN A 10 4.06 -11.15 1.47
N GLU A 11 4.40 -12.44 1.40
CA GLU A 11 5.62 -13.00 2.00
C GLU A 11 6.90 -12.26 1.58
N ASN A 12 7.02 -11.93 0.29
CA ASN A 12 8.17 -11.25 -0.31
C ASN A 12 8.00 -9.72 -0.42
N PHE A 13 7.18 -9.11 0.44
CA PHE A 13 6.76 -7.70 0.35
C PHE A 13 7.89 -6.71 0.01
N ILE A 14 9.02 -6.75 0.74
CA ILE A 14 10.09 -5.77 0.54
C ILE A 14 10.80 -5.97 -0.80
N SER A 15 11.13 -7.21 -1.18
CA SER A 15 11.81 -7.48 -2.44
C SER A 15 10.93 -7.12 -3.63
N ASP A 16 9.65 -7.51 -3.60
CA ASP A 16 8.75 -7.31 -4.73
C ASP A 16 8.48 -5.82 -4.99
N TYR A 17 8.33 -5.02 -3.93
CA TYR A 17 8.20 -3.56 -4.07
C TYR A 17 9.53 -2.88 -4.41
N THR A 18 10.68 -3.46 -4.02
CA THR A 18 11.99 -2.98 -4.46
C THR A 18 12.14 -3.15 -5.97
N ASP A 19 11.81 -4.33 -6.48
CA ASP A 19 11.87 -4.64 -7.91
C ASP A 19 10.89 -3.80 -8.72
N LEU A 20 9.67 -3.61 -8.21
CA LEU A 20 8.68 -2.72 -8.82
C LEU A 20 9.20 -1.28 -8.94
N ILE A 21 9.78 -0.74 -7.87
CA ILE A 21 10.32 0.63 -7.88
C ILE A 21 11.55 0.73 -8.78
N ALA A 22 12.42 -0.28 -8.79
CA ALA A 22 13.55 -0.33 -9.72
C ALA A 22 13.09 -0.31 -11.18
N ASN A 23 12.06 -1.09 -11.53
CA ASN A 23 11.49 -1.09 -12.87
C ASN A 23 10.85 0.27 -13.24
N LEU A 24 10.25 0.97 -12.27
CA LEU A 24 9.77 2.34 -12.50
C LEU A 24 10.94 3.29 -12.81
N CYS A 25 12.08 3.17 -12.12
CA CYS A 25 13.27 4.00 -12.39
C CYS A 25 13.84 3.80 -13.80
N GLU A 26 13.66 2.62 -14.41
CA GLU A 26 14.09 2.36 -15.79
C GLU A 26 13.29 3.18 -16.82
N HIS A 27 12.04 3.54 -16.49
CA HIS A 27 11.11 4.18 -17.41
C HIS A 27 10.77 5.63 -17.02
N LEU A 28 11.01 6.01 -15.77
CA LEU A 28 10.60 7.29 -15.19
C LEU A 28 11.75 7.96 -14.45
N LYS A 29 11.85 9.28 -14.61
CA LYS A 29 12.69 10.12 -13.75
C LYS A 29 11.96 10.38 -12.44
N MET A 30 12.23 9.55 -11.44
CA MET A 30 11.52 9.55 -10.15
C MET A 30 11.59 10.92 -9.43
N ASP A 31 12.70 11.65 -9.56
CA ASP A 31 12.90 12.99 -9.02
C ASP A 31 11.97 14.06 -9.64
N GLN A 32 11.54 13.84 -10.88
CA GLN A 32 10.62 14.71 -11.63
C GLN A 32 9.14 14.46 -11.32
N LEU A 33 8.80 13.41 -10.56
CA LEU A 33 7.42 13.18 -10.14
C LEU A 33 6.92 14.34 -9.29
N ASN A 34 5.68 14.78 -9.54
CA ASN A 34 5.04 15.81 -8.71
C ASN A 34 4.65 15.28 -7.33
N TYR A 35 4.19 14.03 -7.27
CA TYR A 35 3.79 13.36 -6.03
C TYR A 35 3.80 11.83 -6.19
N ILE A 36 3.91 11.15 -5.04
CA ILE A 36 3.58 9.74 -4.85
C ILE A 36 2.60 9.62 -3.67
N SER A 37 1.47 8.98 -3.89
CA SER A 37 0.51 8.62 -2.86
C SER A 37 0.58 7.15 -2.52
N LEU A 38 0.59 6.83 -1.23
CA LEU A 38 0.70 5.48 -0.70
C LEU A 38 -0.55 5.14 0.12
N GLY A 39 -1.32 4.13 -0.29
CA GLY A 39 -2.51 3.67 0.42
C GLY A 39 -2.52 2.16 0.53
N VAL A 40 -2.77 1.61 1.71
CA VAL A 40 -2.96 0.16 1.89
C VAL A 40 -4.38 -0.24 1.51
N VAL A 41 -4.55 -1.54 1.20
CA VAL A 41 -5.86 -2.11 0.92
C VAL A 41 -6.87 -1.82 2.04
N ARG A 42 -8.10 -1.50 1.63
CA ARG A 42 -9.23 -1.20 2.51
C ARG A 42 -10.52 -1.65 1.85
N PHE A 43 -11.45 -2.18 2.64
CA PHE A 43 -12.74 -2.66 2.16
C PHE A 43 -13.87 -1.97 2.91
N SER A 44 -15.00 -1.74 2.24
CA SER A 44 -16.26 -1.61 2.97
C SER A 44 -16.65 -2.99 3.54
N LYS A 45 -17.52 -3.01 4.54
CA LYS A 45 -17.99 -4.25 5.15
C LYS A 45 -18.62 -5.20 4.13
N ASP A 46 -19.45 -4.67 3.24
CA ASP A 46 -20.15 -5.46 2.22
C ASP A 46 -19.17 -6.04 1.20
N VAL A 47 -18.21 -5.23 0.72
CA VAL A 47 -17.18 -5.70 -0.21
C VAL A 47 -16.32 -6.79 0.42
N TYR A 48 -15.94 -6.64 1.69
CA TYR A 48 -15.17 -7.68 2.38
C TYR A 48 -15.97 -8.99 2.49
N SER A 49 -17.26 -8.91 2.82
CA SER A 49 -18.14 -10.08 2.87
C SER A 49 -18.29 -10.76 1.51
N ASP A 50 -18.38 -9.97 0.43
CA ASP A 50 -18.45 -10.49 -0.93
C ASP A 50 -17.14 -11.15 -1.37
N ILE A 51 -15.98 -10.60 -0.99
CA ILE A 51 -14.67 -11.23 -1.26
C ILE A 51 -14.57 -12.57 -0.55
N GLN A 52 -14.97 -12.64 0.73
CA GLN A 52 -14.96 -13.89 1.49
C GLN A 52 -15.86 -14.96 0.87
N ARG A 53 -17.02 -14.55 0.33
CA ARG A 53 -17.98 -15.47 -0.28
C ARG A 53 -17.56 -15.93 -1.68
N ASN A 54 -17.08 -15.01 -2.51
CA ASN A 54 -16.80 -15.27 -3.92
C ASN A 54 -15.39 -15.80 -4.15
N TYR A 55 -14.44 -15.46 -3.27
CA TYR A 55 -13.02 -15.83 -3.38
C TYR A 55 -12.47 -16.35 -2.05
N PRO A 56 -13.06 -17.40 -1.45
CA PRO A 56 -12.66 -17.90 -0.13
C PRO A 56 -11.19 -18.34 -0.05
N GLU A 57 -10.63 -18.81 -1.16
CA GLU A 57 -9.23 -19.25 -1.27
C GLU A 57 -8.24 -18.10 -1.61
N SER A 58 -8.71 -16.86 -1.66
CA SER A 58 -7.83 -15.72 -1.97
C SER A 58 -6.76 -15.55 -0.89
N GLN A 59 -5.49 -15.47 -1.31
CA GLN A 59 -4.37 -15.19 -0.40
C GLN A 59 -4.50 -13.85 0.34
N LEU A 60 -5.30 -12.92 -0.19
CA LEU A 60 -5.63 -11.67 0.50
C LEU A 60 -6.28 -11.94 1.86
N LEU A 61 -7.14 -12.96 1.95
CA LEU A 61 -7.92 -13.30 3.14
C LEU A 61 -7.10 -14.01 4.23
N ILE A 62 -5.86 -14.43 3.93
CA ILE A 62 -4.93 -15.01 4.92
C ILE A 62 -4.52 -13.95 5.96
N GLN A 63 -4.51 -12.68 5.55
CA GLN A 63 -4.09 -11.59 6.41
C GLN A 63 -5.16 -11.21 7.43
N GLU A 64 -4.72 -10.78 8.61
CA GLU A 64 -5.62 -10.37 9.67
C GLU A 64 -6.10 -8.92 9.44
N PHE A 65 -7.35 -8.77 9.00
CA PHE A 65 -8.01 -7.48 8.88
C PHE A 65 -8.85 -7.14 10.11
N VAL A 66 -8.94 -5.85 10.43
CA VAL A 66 -9.71 -5.30 11.54
C VAL A 66 -10.68 -4.22 11.06
N ASN A 67 -11.82 -4.12 11.74
CA ASN A 67 -12.71 -2.97 11.58
C ASN A 67 -12.02 -1.73 12.14
N SER A 68 -11.89 -0.70 11.31
CA SER A 68 -11.38 0.61 11.67
C SER A 68 -12.53 1.50 12.14
N VAL A 69 -12.19 2.61 12.82
CA VAL A 69 -13.16 3.58 13.36
C VAL A 69 -13.99 4.21 12.24
N ASP A 70 -13.43 4.32 11.03
CA ASP A 70 -14.12 4.82 9.82
C ASP A 70 -15.07 3.78 9.17
N GLY A 71 -15.34 2.66 9.84
CA GLY A 71 -16.22 1.59 9.37
C GLY A 71 -15.65 0.74 8.24
N LYS A 72 -14.37 0.93 7.88
CA LYS A 72 -13.68 0.14 6.86
C LYS A 72 -12.90 -1.01 7.48
N ILE A 73 -12.70 -2.04 6.70
CA ILE A 73 -11.87 -3.20 7.05
C ILE A 73 -10.48 -2.96 6.47
N LYS A 74 -9.45 -2.92 7.33
CA LYS A 74 -8.05 -2.57 7.00
C LYS A 74 -7.09 -3.50 7.75
N TYR A 75 -5.83 -3.55 7.35
CA TYR A 75 -4.78 -4.15 8.19
C TYR A 75 -4.70 -3.44 9.55
N LYS A 76 -4.22 -4.15 10.59
CA LYS A 76 -3.93 -3.55 11.91
C LYS A 76 -3.02 -2.33 11.77
N ARG A 77 -3.28 -1.28 12.56
CA ARG A 77 -2.60 0.02 12.44
C ARG A 77 -1.07 -0.08 12.44
N PRO A 78 -0.42 -0.77 13.39
CA PRO A 78 1.04 -0.89 13.38
C PRO A 78 1.57 -1.55 12.10
N HIS A 79 0.86 -2.55 11.60
CA HIS A 79 1.25 -3.30 10.40
C HIS A 79 1.15 -2.42 9.13
N ARG A 80 0.02 -1.73 8.91
CA ARG A 80 -0.09 -0.85 7.73
C ARG A 80 0.86 0.35 7.78
N LEU A 81 1.11 0.93 8.94
CA LEU A 81 2.10 2.00 9.08
C LEU A 81 3.50 1.50 8.75
N TRP A 82 3.85 0.29 9.23
CA TRP A 82 5.10 -0.35 8.83
C TRP A 82 5.18 -0.49 7.30
N MET A 83 4.16 -1.06 6.65
CA MET A 83 4.13 -1.22 5.18
C MET A 83 4.37 0.11 4.45
N LEU A 84 3.60 1.15 4.81
CA LEU A 84 3.69 2.48 4.19
C LEU A 84 5.07 3.11 4.36
N GLU A 85 5.67 2.98 5.55
CA GLU A 85 7.02 3.48 5.83
C GLU A 85 8.09 2.73 5.01
N GLN A 86 7.92 1.42 4.78
CA GLN A 86 8.85 0.68 3.91
C GLN A 86 8.78 1.18 2.47
N ILE A 87 7.58 1.32 1.91
CA ILE A 87 7.42 1.80 0.52
C ILE A 87 7.91 3.24 0.39
N LYS A 88 7.62 4.11 1.37
CA LYS A 88 8.15 5.48 1.43
C LYS A 88 9.68 5.49 1.37
N ARG A 89 10.35 4.66 2.17
CA ARG A 89 11.82 4.55 2.17
C ARG A 89 12.35 4.10 0.81
N LEU A 90 11.73 3.10 0.19
CA LEU A 90 12.11 2.65 -1.15
C LEU A 90 11.98 3.77 -2.20
N CYS A 91 10.86 4.51 -2.18
CA CYS A 91 10.69 5.67 -3.06
C CYS A 91 11.73 6.78 -2.82
N MET A 92 12.10 7.03 -1.55
CA MET A 92 13.14 8.00 -1.21
C MET A 92 14.52 7.56 -1.71
N THR A 93 14.86 6.27 -1.56
CA THR A 93 16.09 5.68 -2.12
C THR A 93 16.13 5.79 -3.65
N ALA A 94 14.96 5.71 -4.31
CA ALA A 94 14.80 5.91 -5.75
C ALA A 94 14.86 7.39 -6.20
N GLY A 95 15.09 8.34 -5.28
CA GLY A 95 15.29 9.76 -5.61
C GLY A 95 14.05 10.64 -5.46
N VAL A 96 12.94 10.13 -4.95
CA VAL A 96 11.74 10.93 -4.69
C VAL A 96 11.92 11.73 -3.40
N ALA A 97 11.80 13.05 -3.47
CA ALA A 97 11.86 13.89 -2.28
C ALA A 97 10.72 13.57 -1.29
N GLU A 98 11.04 13.43 -0.01
CA GLU A 98 10.08 13.03 1.04
C GLU A 98 8.78 13.86 1.03
N LYS A 99 8.89 15.19 0.86
CA LYS A 99 7.75 16.12 0.82
C LYS A 99 6.75 15.86 -0.32
N LYS A 100 7.14 15.05 -1.32
CA LYS A 100 6.29 14.66 -2.45
C LYS A 100 5.57 13.32 -2.19
N ILE A 101 5.89 12.64 -1.09
CA ILE A 101 5.31 11.34 -0.72
C ILE A 101 4.31 11.57 0.41
N TYR A 102 3.08 11.09 0.26
CA TYR A 102 2.08 11.18 1.32
C TYR A 102 1.29 9.90 1.48
N PHE A 103 0.86 9.62 2.72
CA PHE A 103 0.01 8.48 3.01
C PHE A 103 -1.44 8.86 2.74
N CYS A 104 -2.06 8.16 1.78
CA CYS A 104 -3.44 8.35 1.39
C CYS A 104 -4.36 7.67 2.41
N MET A 105 -5.37 8.40 2.91
CA MET A 105 -6.39 7.88 3.83
C MET A 105 -5.84 7.36 5.18
N GLU A 106 -4.66 7.86 5.60
CA GLU A 106 -4.06 7.59 6.92
C GLU A 106 -3.97 8.84 7.81
N ASN A 107 -4.63 9.92 7.41
CA ASN A 107 -4.85 11.08 8.27
C ASN A 107 -6.05 10.77 9.18
N ASP A 108 -5.76 10.39 10.43
CA ASP A 108 -6.67 10.57 11.56
C ASP A 108 -6.27 11.84 12.32
#